data_AF-A0ABD3XNS2-F1
#
_entry.id   AF-A0ABD3XNS2-F1
#
_cell.length_a   1.000
_cell.length_b   1.000
_cell.length_c   1.000
_cell.angle_alpha   90.00
_cell.angle_beta   90.00
_cell.angle_gamma   90.00
#
_symmetry.space_group_name_H-M   'P 1'
#
loop_
_entity.id
_entity.type
_entity.pdbx_description
1 polymer ?
#
loop_
_entity_poly.entity_id
_entity_poly.type
_entity_poly.pdbx_seq_one_letter_code
_entity_poly.pdbx_strand_id
1 'polypeptide(L)'
;MDEQVNNDDTQIPSNKDPVVLSTAFHNVTEFLQAYGWFIILGIVVILYIKSKLSPSIQKLQSKLEQRKESREYDPSKALKMSEELEAARRRMQEQLNAQAARYAEQQKIKEEEKRQQKIKEWDNFQDGKGYRSKYKPQEEEGASSGTKVKSTKPKLRQTDFNPLMGESRGGSSYRPPRRGGGGG
;
A
#
# COMPACT_ATOMS: atom_id res chain seq x y z
N MET A 1 25.30 -97.22 18.92
CA MET A 1 26.52 -97.42 18.13
C MET A 1 26.22 -96.94 16.73
N ASP A 2 25.74 -95.70 16.61
CA ASP A 2 26.49 -94.42 16.71
C ASP A 2 27.16 -94.22 15.34
N GLU A 3 27.01 -93.13 14.61
CA GLU A 3 26.66 -91.76 14.98
C GLU A 3 26.29 -91.07 13.67
N GLN A 4 25.15 -90.38 13.63
CA GLN A 4 24.92 -89.39 12.58
C GLN A 4 25.85 -88.22 12.86
N VAL A 5 26.78 -87.93 11.95
CA VAL A 5 27.51 -86.67 11.96
C VAL A 5 27.18 -85.93 10.68
N ASN A 6 26.17 -85.08 10.80
CA ASN A 6 25.90 -83.99 9.88
C ASN A 6 27.19 -83.20 9.67
N ASN A 7 27.66 -83.15 8.43
CA ASN A 7 28.62 -82.15 7.99
C ASN A 7 27.88 -81.13 7.15
N ASP A 8 26.90 -80.48 7.78
CA ASP A 8 26.55 -79.11 7.42
C ASP A 8 27.63 -78.19 8.02
N ASP A 9 27.86 -77.06 7.37
CA ASP A 9 28.74 -75.96 7.80
C ASP A 9 30.22 -76.06 7.40
N THR A 10 30.52 -75.68 6.16
CA THR A 10 31.56 -74.66 5.87
C THR A 10 31.54 -74.24 4.39
N GLN A 11 30.39 -73.75 3.93
CA GLN A 11 30.40 -72.79 2.82
C GLN A 11 30.52 -71.39 3.42
N ILE A 12 31.74 -70.88 3.54
CA ILE A 12 31.97 -69.46 3.85
C ILE A 12 31.30 -68.67 2.73
N PRO A 13 30.30 -67.81 2.99
CA PRO A 13 29.71 -67.00 1.95
C PRO A 13 30.78 -66.04 1.45
N SER A 14 31.37 -66.36 0.30
CA SER A 14 32.26 -65.46 -0.42
C SER A 14 31.43 -64.23 -0.76
N ASN A 15 31.72 -63.13 -0.05
CA ASN A 15 31.10 -61.83 -0.21
C ASN A 15 31.41 -61.34 -1.63
N LYS A 16 30.60 -61.78 -2.60
CA LYS A 16 30.37 -61.03 -3.84
C LYS A 16 29.90 -59.68 -3.34
N ASP A 17 30.77 -58.67 -3.44
CA ASP A 17 30.42 -57.31 -3.90
C ASP A 17 31.57 -56.28 -3.75
N PRO A 18 32.88 -56.60 -3.89
CA PRO A 18 33.83 -55.52 -4.16
C PRO A 18 33.65 -54.97 -5.57
N VAL A 19 33.11 -55.76 -6.51
CA VAL A 19 32.89 -55.37 -7.92
C VAL A 19 31.67 -54.48 -8.07
N VAL A 20 30.57 -54.76 -7.35
CA VAL A 20 29.37 -53.90 -7.41
C VAL A 20 29.65 -52.55 -6.75
N LEU A 21 30.32 -52.56 -5.60
CA LEU A 21 30.76 -51.32 -4.95
C LEU A 21 31.79 -50.58 -5.82
N SER A 22 32.82 -51.26 -6.35
CA SER A 22 33.83 -50.58 -7.17
C SER A 22 33.25 -50.04 -8.47
N THR A 23 32.36 -50.77 -9.15
CA THR A 23 31.67 -50.27 -10.34
C THR A 23 30.74 -49.11 -10.01
N ALA A 24 29.98 -49.16 -8.91
CA ALA A 24 29.17 -48.03 -8.46
C ALA A 24 30.05 -46.80 -8.16
N PHE A 25 31.17 -46.98 -7.46
CA PHE A 25 32.14 -45.92 -7.20
C PHE A 25 32.77 -45.38 -8.48
N HIS A 26 33.16 -46.23 -9.44
CA HIS A 26 33.70 -45.81 -10.72
C HIS A 26 32.69 -44.99 -11.52
N ASN A 27 31.44 -45.44 -11.60
CA ASN A 27 30.36 -44.67 -12.23
C ASN A 27 30.19 -43.31 -11.54
N VAL A 28 30.03 -43.29 -10.22
CA VAL A 28 29.88 -42.03 -9.47
C VAL A 28 31.09 -41.12 -9.70
N THR A 29 32.31 -41.66 -9.74
CA THR A 29 33.54 -40.89 -9.94
C THR A 29 33.65 -40.37 -11.37
N GLU A 30 33.25 -41.15 -12.37
CA GLU A 30 33.19 -40.73 -13.78
C GLU A 30 32.13 -39.64 -13.98
N PHE A 31 30.95 -39.80 -13.36
CA PHE A 31 29.94 -38.74 -13.28
C PHE A 31 30.46 -37.52 -12.52
N LEU A 32 31.23 -37.68 -11.43
CA LEU A 32 31.82 -36.57 -10.70
C LEU A 32 32.93 -35.87 -11.51
N GLN A 33 33.67 -36.61 -12.33
CA GLN A 33 34.70 -36.06 -13.19
C GLN A 33 34.08 -35.29 -14.35
N ALA A 34 33.00 -35.80 -14.93
CA ALA A 34 32.26 -35.13 -16.01
C ALA A 34 31.39 -33.96 -15.51
N TYR A 35 30.80 -34.07 -14.32
CA TYR A 35 29.80 -33.13 -13.79
C TYR A 35 30.20 -32.44 -12.48
N GLY A 36 31.43 -32.61 -12.00
CA GLY A 36 31.89 -32.03 -10.72
C GLY A 36 31.81 -30.50 -10.68
N TRP A 37 31.93 -29.85 -11.83
CA TRP A 37 31.73 -28.42 -11.96
C TRP A 37 30.29 -27.98 -11.67
N PHE A 38 29.28 -28.83 -11.93
CA PHE A 38 27.90 -28.55 -11.55
C PHE A 38 27.70 -28.63 -10.04
N ILE A 39 28.44 -29.50 -9.35
CA ILE A 39 28.41 -29.57 -7.88
C ILE A 39 29.00 -28.31 -7.29
N ILE A 40 30.13 -27.84 -7.82
CA ILE A 40 30.76 -26.58 -7.42
C ILE A 40 29.82 -25.40 -7.72
N LEU A 41 29.22 -25.34 -8.92
CA LEU A 41 28.22 -24.32 -9.24
C LEU A 41 26.99 -24.41 -8.34
N GLY A 42 26.51 -25.60 -8.03
CA GLY A 42 25.41 -25.83 -7.11
C GLY A 42 25.71 -25.28 -5.72
N ILE A 43 26.91 -25.57 -5.19
CA ILE A 43 27.37 -25.03 -3.90
C ILE A 43 27.46 -23.51 -3.96
N VAL A 44 28.06 -22.93 -5.01
CA VAL A 44 28.17 -21.47 -5.18
C VAL A 44 26.78 -20.82 -5.26
N VAL A 45 25.85 -21.42 -5.99
CA VAL A 45 24.45 -20.96 -6.10
C VAL A 45 23.75 -21.04 -4.75
N ILE A 46 23.91 -22.14 -4.00
CA ILE A 46 23.33 -22.29 -2.66
C ILE A 46 23.90 -21.23 -1.70
N LEU A 47 25.22 -21.00 -1.73
CA LEU A 47 25.85 -19.95 -0.92
C LEU A 47 25.38 -18.56 -1.31
N TYR A 48 25.19 -18.28 -2.61
CA TYR A 48 24.65 -17.02 -3.12
C TYR A 48 23.18 -16.83 -2.71
N ILE A 49 22.37 -17.89 -2.78
CA ILE A 49 20.98 -17.86 -2.33
C ILE A 49 20.94 -17.61 -0.82
N LYS A 50 21.75 -18.30 -0.01
CA LYS A 50 21.82 -18.07 1.44
C LYS A 50 22.26 -16.64 1.76
N SER A 51 23.29 -16.11 1.08
CA SER A 51 23.73 -14.74 1.32
C SER A 51 22.65 -13.72 0.95
N LYS A 52 21.97 -13.90 -0.19
CA LYS A 52 20.95 -12.96 -0.68
C LYS A 52 19.59 -13.07 0.01
N LEU A 53 19.17 -14.28 0.37
CA LEU A 53 17.88 -14.53 1.04
C LEU A 53 17.97 -14.45 2.56
N SER A 54 19.16 -14.50 3.18
CA SER A 54 19.30 -14.34 4.63
C SER A 54 18.56 -13.13 5.23
N PRO A 55 18.65 -11.89 4.69
CA PRO A 55 17.90 -10.77 5.27
C PRO A 55 16.38 -10.91 5.10
N SER A 56 15.94 -11.57 4.03
CA SER A 56 14.51 -11.78 3.77
C SER A 56 13.92 -12.89 4.66
N ILE A 57 14.68 -13.97 4.87
CA ILE A 57 14.29 -15.08 5.75
C ILE A 57 14.29 -14.62 7.21
N GLN A 58 15.28 -13.85 7.64
CA GLN A 58 15.31 -13.28 9.00
C GLN A 58 14.11 -12.35 9.26
N LYS A 59 13.73 -11.51 8.29
CA LYS A 59 12.51 -10.68 8.39
C LYS A 59 11.22 -11.50 8.47
N LEU A 60 11.19 -12.66 7.81
CA LEU A 60 10.03 -13.55 7.89
C LEU A 60 9.99 -14.28 9.24
N GLN A 61 11.13 -14.76 9.73
CA GLN A 61 11.23 -15.40 11.04
C GLN A 61 10.85 -14.44 12.17
N SER A 62 11.39 -13.23 12.18
CA SER A 62 11.04 -12.23 13.19
C SER A 62 9.56 -11.83 13.15
N LYS A 63 8.94 -11.74 11.97
CA LYS A 63 7.49 -11.54 11.85
C LYS A 63 6.68 -12.71 12.39
N LEU A 64 7.15 -13.94 12.21
CA LEU A 64 6.48 -15.13 12.75
C LEU A 64 6.61 -15.19 14.27
N GLU A 65 7.78 -14.84 14.82
CA GLU A 65 8.02 -14.72 16.27
C GLU A 65 7.15 -13.62 16.88
N GLN A 66 7.14 -12.42 16.29
CA GLN A 66 6.25 -11.34 16.71
C GLN A 66 4.78 -11.77 16.66
N ARG A 67 4.36 -12.54 15.66
CA ARG A 67 2.98 -13.08 15.58
C ARG A 67 2.70 -14.11 16.65
N LYS A 68 3.68 -14.94 17.04
CA LYS A 68 3.56 -15.88 18.16
C LYS A 68 3.46 -15.12 19.49
N GLU A 69 4.32 -14.14 19.71
CA GLU A 69 4.30 -13.23 20.87
C GLU A 69 3.05 -12.34 20.92
N SER A 70 2.42 -12.07 19.77
CA SER A 70 1.13 -11.35 19.70
C SER A 70 -0.07 -12.26 19.93
N ARG A 71 0.10 -13.57 19.69
CA ARG A 71 -0.93 -14.59 19.97
C ARG A 71 -0.98 -14.92 21.46
N GLU A 72 0.14 -14.76 22.14
CA GLU A 72 0.21 -14.71 23.60
C GLU A 72 -0.30 -13.35 24.07
N TYR A 73 -1.57 -13.30 24.47
CA TYR A 73 -2.28 -12.07 24.77
C TYR A 73 -1.80 -11.47 26.09
N ASP A 74 -0.80 -10.58 26.02
CA ASP A 74 -0.37 -9.79 27.18
C ASP A 74 -1.30 -8.58 27.39
N PRO A 75 -2.01 -8.47 28.52
CA PRO A 75 -2.90 -7.35 28.81
C PRO A 75 -2.15 -6.00 28.88
N SER A 76 -0.86 -6.02 29.23
CA SER A 76 -0.01 -4.83 29.26
C SER A 76 0.28 -4.25 27.86
N LYS A 77 0.37 -5.09 26.83
CA LYS A 77 0.54 -4.65 25.43
C LYS A 77 -0.73 -4.00 24.89
N ALA A 78 -1.90 -4.53 25.25
CA ALA A 78 -3.19 -3.94 24.87
C ALA A 78 -3.37 -2.52 25.44
N LEU A 79 -2.95 -2.29 26.70
CA LEU A 79 -2.99 -0.96 27.32
C LEU A 79 -2.07 0.04 26.61
N LYS A 80 -0.85 -0.36 26.28
CA LYS A 80 0.08 0.49 25.51
C LYS A 80 -0.49 0.87 24.14
N MET A 81 -1.11 -0.09 23.45
CA MET A 81 -1.77 0.18 22.17
C MET A 81 -2.92 1.17 22.32
N SER A 82 -3.72 1.05 23.40
CA SER A 82 -4.79 2.01 23.67
C SER A 82 -4.26 3.41 23.97
N GLU A 83 -3.16 3.51 24.72
CA GLU A 83 -2.49 4.77 25.03
C GLU A 83 -1.92 5.43 23.77
N GLU A 84 -1.25 4.66 22.91
CA GLU A 84 -0.73 5.13 21.62
C GLU A 84 -1.86 5.62 20.70
N LEU A 85 -2.99 4.90 20.69
CA LEU A 85 -4.15 5.26 19.89
C LEU A 85 -4.85 6.51 20.42
N GLU A 86 -4.94 6.68 21.74
CA GLU A 86 -5.43 7.91 22.36
C GLU A 86 -4.49 9.10 22.09
N ALA A 87 -3.18 8.91 22.17
CA ALA A 87 -2.20 9.93 21.83
C ALA A 87 -2.31 10.36 20.35
N ALA A 88 -2.51 9.40 19.44
CA ALA A 88 -2.75 9.69 18.02
C ALA A 88 -4.04 10.50 17.81
N ARG A 89 -5.13 10.15 18.51
CA ARG A 89 -6.38 10.91 18.46
C ARG A 89 -6.21 12.34 18.98
N ARG A 90 -5.49 12.54 20.09
CA ARG A 90 -5.21 13.88 20.63
C ARG A 90 -4.42 14.74 19.65
N ARG A 91 -3.35 14.20 19.06
CA ARG A 91 -2.56 14.89 18.03
C ARG A 91 -3.41 15.31 16.83
N MET A 92 -4.33 14.45 16.39
CA MET A 92 -5.25 14.77 15.30
C MET A 92 -6.22 15.90 15.68
N GLN A 93 -6.77 15.88 16.90
CA GLN A 93 -7.65 16.94 17.40
C GLN A 93 -6.92 18.27 17.51
N GLU A 94 -5.69 18.28 18.00
CA GLU A 94 -4.85 19.48 18.07
C GLU A 94 -4.60 20.08 16.68
N GLN A 95 -4.30 19.25 15.68
CA GLN A 95 -4.13 19.71 14.30
C GLN A 95 -5.41 20.32 13.73
N LEU A 96 -6.56 19.70 13.96
CA LEU A 96 -7.85 20.21 13.52
C LEU A 96 -8.20 21.54 14.22
N ASN A 97 -7.96 21.62 15.53
CA ASN A 97 -8.18 22.84 16.30
C ASN A 97 -7.28 23.99 15.83
N ALA A 98 -6.01 23.70 15.53
CA ALA A 98 -5.08 24.69 14.99
C ALA A 98 -5.52 25.20 13.60
N GLN A 99 -6.03 24.32 12.73
CA GLN A 99 -6.58 24.71 11.44
C GLN A 99 -7.86 25.54 11.60
N ALA A 100 -8.74 25.16 12.52
CA ALA A 100 -9.96 25.89 12.81
C ALA A 100 -9.67 27.30 13.34
N ALA A 101 -8.70 27.45 14.24
CA ALA A 101 -8.27 28.74 14.75
C ALA A 101 -7.73 29.65 13.64
N ARG A 102 -6.83 29.13 12.78
CA ARG A 102 -6.30 29.87 11.63
C ARG A 102 -7.40 30.33 10.68
N TYR A 103 -8.37 29.47 10.41
CA TYR A 103 -9.49 29.82 9.55
C TYR A 103 -10.39 30.88 10.17
N ALA A 104 -10.67 30.78 11.48
CA ALA A 104 -11.46 31.77 12.21
C ALA A 104 -10.77 33.15 12.21
N GLU A 105 -9.46 33.21 12.40
CA GLU A 105 -8.68 34.44 12.29
C GLU A 105 -8.76 35.05 10.89
N GLN A 106 -8.55 34.24 9.84
CA GLN A 106 -8.68 34.70 8.46
C GLN A 106 -10.08 35.21 8.12
N GLN A 107 -11.12 34.60 8.69
CA GLN A 107 -12.50 35.06 8.49
C GLN A 107 -12.74 36.42 9.14
N LYS A 108 -12.22 36.64 10.36
CA LYS A 108 -12.31 37.94 11.03
C LYS A 108 -11.62 39.05 10.22
N ILE A 109 -10.41 38.78 9.72
CA ILE A 109 -9.67 39.73 8.87
C ILE A 109 -10.48 40.08 7.62
N LYS A 110 -11.02 39.08 6.92
CA LYS A 110 -11.85 39.30 5.73
C LYS A 110 -13.13 40.08 6.03
N GLU A 111 -13.73 39.88 7.20
CA GLU A 111 -14.91 40.62 7.62
C GLU A 111 -14.58 42.09 7.91
N GLU A 112 -13.47 42.36 8.59
CA GLU A 112 -12.97 43.71 8.85
C GLU A 112 -12.59 44.43 7.54
N GLU A 113 -11.91 43.75 6.62
CA GLU A 113 -11.59 44.31 5.29
C GLU A 113 -12.86 44.66 4.51
N LYS A 114 -13.86 43.78 4.50
CA LYS A 114 -15.16 44.06 3.87
C LYS A 114 -15.87 45.24 4.53
N ARG A 115 -15.78 45.36 5.86
CA ARG A 115 -16.34 46.50 6.58
C ARG A 115 -15.64 47.80 6.19
N GLN A 116 -14.31 47.80 6.12
CA GLN A 116 -13.54 48.96 5.67
C GLN A 116 -13.81 49.30 4.20
N GLN A 117 -13.96 48.30 3.33
CA GLN A 117 -14.32 48.51 1.92
C GLN A 117 -15.69 49.19 1.80
N LYS A 118 -16.69 48.74 2.56
CA LYS A 118 -18.02 49.37 2.60
C LYS A 118 -17.96 50.83 3.07
N ILE A 119 -17.17 51.12 4.10
CA ILE A 119 -16.97 52.50 4.59
C ILE A 119 -16.33 53.35 3.48
N LYS A 120 -15.21 52.89 2.91
CA LYS A 120 -14.53 53.59 1.81
C LYS A 120 -15.43 53.79 0.60
N GLU A 121 -16.24 52.81 0.26
CA GLU A 121 -17.20 52.89 -0.84
C GLU A 121 -18.27 53.95 -0.55
N TRP A 122 -18.81 53.96 0.67
CA TRP A 122 -19.77 54.97 1.12
C TRP A 122 -19.18 56.39 1.15
N ASP A 123 -17.95 56.56 1.65
CA ASP A 123 -17.23 57.85 1.62
C ASP A 123 -17.01 58.32 0.18
N ASN A 124 -16.62 57.42 -0.73
CA ASN A 124 -16.49 57.74 -2.16
C ASN A 124 -17.82 58.12 -2.82
N PHE A 125 -18.95 57.54 -2.36
CA PHE A 125 -20.28 57.94 -2.80
C PHE A 125 -20.63 59.36 -2.32
N GLN A 126 -20.32 59.72 -1.06
CA GLN A 126 -20.52 61.08 -0.54
C GLN A 126 -19.65 62.11 -1.27
N ASP A 127 -18.40 61.76 -1.58
CA ASP A 127 -17.45 62.58 -2.34
C ASP A 127 -17.82 62.73 -3.83
N GLY A 128 -18.90 62.10 -4.32
CA GLY A 128 -19.32 62.16 -5.72
C GLY A 128 -18.48 61.32 -6.69
N LYS A 129 -17.59 60.46 -6.19
CA LYS A 129 -16.72 59.54 -6.97
C LYS A 129 -17.38 58.18 -7.24
N GLY A 130 -18.63 57.99 -6.80
CA GLY A 130 -19.30 56.71 -6.59
C GLY A 130 -19.62 55.83 -7.80
N TYR A 131 -19.24 56.20 -9.02
CA TYR A 131 -19.62 55.41 -10.20
C TYR A 131 -18.55 55.38 -11.29
N ARG A 132 -17.31 55.06 -10.92
CA ARG A 132 -16.29 54.65 -11.90
C ARG A 132 -16.24 53.12 -11.96
N SER A 133 -16.79 52.57 -13.03
CA SER A 133 -16.66 51.15 -13.40
C SER A 133 -15.20 50.70 -13.29
N LYS A 134 -14.94 49.61 -12.54
CA LYS A 134 -13.61 48.98 -12.46
C LYS A 134 -13.31 48.05 -13.64
N TYR A 135 -14.08 48.11 -14.73
CA TYR A 135 -13.75 47.43 -15.98
C TYR A 135 -12.64 48.23 -16.68
N LYS A 136 -11.41 47.70 -16.68
CA LYS A 136 -10.41 48.08 -17.68
C LYS A 136 -10.73 47.28 -18.95
N PRO A 137 -11.09 47.91 -20.09
CA PRO A 137 -11.12 47.20 -21.36
C PRO A 137 -9.71 46.68 -21.64
N GLN A 138 -9.59 45.37 -21.86
CA GLN A 138 -8.39 44.78 -22.43
C GLN A 138 -8.40 45.17 -23.92
N GLU A 139 -7.55 46.10 -24.31
CA GLU A 139 -7.33 46.45 -25.71
C GLU A 139 -6.70 45.24 -26.41
N GLU A 140 -7.50 44.50 -27.17
CA GLU A 140 -6.98 43.57 -28.18
C GLU A 140 -7.22 44.18 -29.56
N GLU A 141 -6.11 44.50 -30.23
CA GLU A 141 -6.07 44.84 -31.63
C GLU A 141 -6.35 43.60 -32.51
N GLY A 142 -7.04 43.81 -33.63
CA GLY A 142 -6.79 43.02 -34.84
C GLY A 142 -7.86 42.00 -35.25
N ALA A 143 -8.79 42.48 -36.09
CA ALA A 143 -9.58 41.80 -37.12
C ALA A 143 -9.34 40.30 -37.44
N SER A 144 -10.41 39.52 -37.50
CA SER A 144 -10.94 38.97 -38.77
C SER A 144 -12.18 38.09 -38.56
N SER A 145 -13.03 38.12 -39.59
CA SER A 145 -14.28 37.38 -39.76
C SER A 145 -14.14 35.85 -39.66
N GLY A 146 -15.03 35.21 -38.90
CA GLY A 146 -15.19 33.75 -38.90
C GLY A 146 -16.52 33.30 -38.32
N THR A 147 -17.38 32.78 -39.20
CA THR A 147 -18.62 32.00 -39.02
C THR A 147 -19.04 31.61 -37.59
N LYS A 148 -20.25 32.03 -37.20
CA LYS A 148 -20.96 31.61 -35.98
C LYS A 148 -21.23 30.10 -35.99
N VAL A 149 -20.44 29.32 -35.26
CA VAL A 149 -20.87 28.02 -34.74
C VAL A 149 -21.54 28.26 -33.39
N LYS A 150 -22.78 27.80 -33.23
CA LYS A 150 -23.56 27.93 -32.01
C LYS A 150 -22.90 27.10 -30.90
N SER A 151 -22.01 27.72 -30.14
CA SER A 151 -21.42 27.09 -28.96
C SER A 151 -22.54 26.82 -27.95
N THR A 152 -22.73 25.54 -27.63
CA THR A 152 -23.50 25.13 -26.47
C THR A 152 -22.91 25.86 -25.27
N LYS A 153 -23.72 26.70 -24.62
CA LYS A 153 -23.35 27.48 -23.43
C LYS A 153 -22.46 26.63 -22.51
N PRO A 154 -21.27 27.09 -22.10
CA PRO A 154 -20.46 26.34 -21.16
C PRO A 154 -21.30 26.15 -19.89
N LYS A 155 -21.47 24.89 -19.46
CA LYS A 155 -22.14 24.59 -18.18
C LYS A 155 -21.39 25.38 -17.10
N LEU A 156 -22.10 26.17 -16.30
CA LEU A 156 -21.53 27.00 -15.23
C LEU A 156 -20.76 26.19 -14.16
N ARG A 157 -20.75 24.87 -14.25
CA ARG A 157 -20.05 23.97 -13.34
C ARG A 157 -19.18 23.04 -14.19
N GLN A 158 -17.87 23.22 -14.07
CA GLN A 158 -16.87 22.35 -14.72
C GLN A 158 -16.76 20.98 -14.06
N THR A 159 -17.40 20.80 -12.89
CA THR A 159 -17.40 19.56 -12.12
C THR A 159 -18.82 19.02 -11.99
N ASP A 160 -18.98 17.69 -12.11
CA ASP A 160 -20.25 16.97 -11.89
C ASP A 160 -20.65 16.94 -10.39
N PHE A 161 -20.10 17.85 -9.59
CA PHE A 161 -20.30 17.93 -8.15
C PHE A 161 -21.63 18.63 -7.83
N ASN A 162 -22.54 17.86 -7.22
CA ASN A 162 -23.78 18.39 -6.67
C ASN A 162 -23.66 18.48 -5.14
N PRO A 163 -23.72 19.67 -4.51
CA PRO A 163 -23.55 19.81 -3.06
C PRO A 163 -24.65 19.11 -2.23
N LEU A 164 -25.76 18.71 -2.87
CA LEU A 164 -26.80 17.89 -2.24
C LEU A 164 -26.59 16.38 -2.43
N MET A 165 -25.81 15.94 -3.42
CA MET A 165 -25.72 14.53 -3.83
C MET A 165 -24.28 14.00 -3.97
N GLY A 166 -23.26 14.83 -3.74
CA GLY A 166 -21.85 14.50 -3.97
C GLY A 166 -21.53 14.19 -5.45
N GLU A 167 -20.26 13.90 -5.73
CA GLU A 167 -19.78 13.35 -7.01
C GLU A 167 -20.32 11.92 -7.22
N SER A 168 -21.62 11.78 -7.42
CA SER A 168 -22.25 10.48 -7.60
C SER A 168 -22.39 10.14 -9.08
N ARG A 169 -21.24 9.89 -9.70
CA ARG A 169 -21.16 9.08 -10.92
C ARG A 169 -20.08 8.02 -10.72
N GLY A 170 -20.34 7.07 -9.81
CA GLY A 170 -19.53 5.84 -9.69
C GLY A 170 -19.24 5.30 -8.29
N GLY A 171 -19.72 5.92 -7.20
CA GLY A 171 -19.42 5.48 -5.83
C GLY A 171 -20.52 4.64 -5.20
N SER A 172 -20.24 3.34 -5.01
CA SER A 172 -20.91 2.37 -4.13
C SER A 172 -21.87 2.97 -3.09
N SER A 173 -23.16 3.05 -3.41
CA SER A 173 -24.22 3.26 -2.42
C SER A 173 -24.53 1.91 -1.76
N TYR A 174 -24.06 1.69 -0.53
CA TYR A 174 -24.42 0.48 0.20
C TYR A 174 -25.94 0.46 0.43
N ARG A 175 -26.63 -0.49 -0.21
CA ARG A 175 -28.03 -0.82 0.10
C ARG A 175 -28.04 -2.12 0.89
N PRO A 176 -28.50 -2.13 2.16
CA PRO A 176 -28.66 -3.37 2.89
C PRO A 176 -29.65 -4.29 2.14
N PRO A 177 -29.40 -5.61 2.08
CA PRO A 177 -30.30 -6.54 1.42
C PRO A 177 -31.67 -6.50 2.09
N ARG A 178 -32.73 -6.41 1.27
CA ARG A 178 -34.11 -6.46 1.76
C ARG A 178 -34.37 -7.84 2.38
N ARG A 179 -34.46 -7.89 3.71
CA ARG A 179 -35.02 -9.04 4.43
C ARG A 179 -36.53 -9.07 4.17
N GLY A 180 -36.94 -9.78 3.13
CA GLY A 180 -38.34 -10.07 2.83
C GLY A 180 -38.40 -11.39 2.10
N GLY A 181 -38.72 -12.45 2.82
CA GLY A 181 -38.99 -13.78 2.26
C GLY A 181 -40.30 -13.79 1.47
N GLY A 182 -40.38 -14.74 0.53
CA GLY A 182 -41.57 -14.99 -0.29
C GLY A 182 -41.18 -15.39 -1.71
N GLY A 183 -40.53 -16.54 -1.85
CA GLY A 183 -40.49 -17.25 -3.14
C GLY A 183 -41.89 -17.81 -3.43
N GLY A 184 -42.29 -17.73 -4.70
CA GLY A 184 -43.52 -18.35 -5.20
C GLY A 184 -43.43 -19.86 -5.30
#